data_AF-X0YGD5-F1
#
_entry.id   AF-X0YGD5-F1
#
_cell.length_a   1.000
_cell.length_b   1.000
_cell.length_c   1.000
_cell.angle_alpha   90.00
_cell.angle_beta   90.00
_cell.angle_gamma   90.00
#
_symmetry.space_group_name_H-M   'P 1'
#
loop_
_entity.id
_entity.type
_entity.pdbx_description
1 polymer ?
#
loop_
_entity_poly.entity_id
_entity_poly.type
_entity_poly.pdbx_seq_one_letter_code
_entity_poly.pdbx_strand_id
1 'polypeptide(L)'
;MDSKNHYCQIEEIKYWNSRQLLKEEQKALDWIEKGGVLDIGCGSGIFLKYLRKKGLKELIGLDISLGMLKKAKTNGFSEGRIQA
;
A
#
# COMPACT_ATOMS: atom_id res chain seq x y z
N MET A 1 -33.87 1.53 5.73
CA MET A 1 -32.76 1.03 6.59
C MET A 1 -31.49 1.55 5.97
N ASP A 2 -31.08 2.75 6.36
CA ASP A 2 -29.88 3.41 5.86
C ASP A 2 -28.67 2.82 6.56
N SER A 3 -27.90 1.99 5.85
CA SER A 3 -26.57 1.56 6.25
C SER A 3 -25.61 2.75 6.14
N LYS A 4 -25.71 3.70 7.07
CA LYS A 4 -24.72 4.75 7.23
C LYS A 4 -23.42 4.09 7.69
N ASN A 5 -22.57 3.88 6.70
CA ASN A 5 -21.15 3.58 6.76
C ASN A 5 -20.53 4.09 8.06
N HIS A 6 -20.38 3.17 9.01
CA HIS A 6 -19.61 3.33 10.23
C HIS A 6 -18.12 3.12 9.92
N TYR A 7 -17.62 3.75 8.85
CA TYR A 7 -16.19 3.92 8.70
C TYR A 7 -15.79 5.01 9.67
N CYS A 8 -15.00 4.62 10.67
CA CYS A 8 -14.37 5.48 11.66
C CYS A 8 -13.67 6.65 10.95
N GLN A 9 -14.31 7.82 10.92
CA GLN A 9 -13.81 9.05 10.28
C GLN A 9 -12.62 9.68 11.05
N ILE A 10 -11.93 8.94 11.91
CA ILE A 10 -11.00 9.53 12.90
C ILE A 10 -9.53 9.50 12.43
N GLU A 11 -9.16 8.81 11.34
CA GLU A 11 -7.74 8.77 10.88
C GLU A 11 -7.51 9.02 9.37
N GLU A 12 -8.53 9.38 8.60
CA GLU A 12 -8.42 9.49 7.14
C GLU A 12 -7.60 10.68 6.62
N ILE A 13 -7.38 11.74 7.42
CA ILE A 13 -6.84 13.02 6.88
C ILE A 13 -5.32 13.18 7.03
N LYS A 14 -4.67 12.44 7.95
CA LYS A 14 -3.22 12.58 8.17
C LYS A 14 -2.38 11.55 7.41
N TYR A 15 -2.84 10.29 7.33
CA TYR A 15 -2.10 9.21 6.66
C TYR A 15 -2.16 9.28 5.12
N TRP A 16 -3.24 9.81 4.55
CA TRP A 16 -3.40 9.91 3.09
C TRP A 16 -2.61 11.06 2.43
N ASN A 17 -2.13 12.03 3.21
CA ASN A 17 -1.55 13.26 2.67
C ASN A 17 -0.03 13.23 2.45
N SER A 18 0.71 12.28 3.02
CA SER A 18 2.10 12.05 2.64
C SER A 18 2.14 11.08 1.46
N ARG A 19 2.08 11.61 0.23
CA ARG A 19 2.41 10.88 -1.01
C ARG A 19 3.88 10.45 -1.09
N GLN A 20 4.57 10.39 0.05
CA GLN A 20 6.01 10.22 0.18
C GLN A 20 6.28 9.25 1.32
N LEU A 21 7.19 8.32 1.05
CA LEU A 21 7.78 7.44 2.03
C LEU A 21 8.58 8.28 3.03
N LEU A 22 8.26 8.19 4.32
CA LEU A 22 9.02 8.87 5.37
C LEU A 22 10.41 8.23 5.50
N LYS A 23 11.39 8.97 6.03
CA LYS A 23 12.78 8.48 6.14
C LYS A 23 12.88 7.24 7.02
N GLU A 24 12.07 7.17 8.07
CA GLU A 24 12.03 6.07 9.03
C GLU A 24 11.41 4.82 8.40
N GLU A 25 10.33 4.98 7.63
CA GLU A 25 9.70 3.90 6.85
C GLU A 25 10.67 3.37 5.80
N GLN A 26 11.38 4.28 5.10
CA GLN A 26 12.40 3.91 4.13
C GLN A 26 13.51 3.09 4.77
N LYS A 27 14.02 3.53 5.92
CA LYS A 27 15.03 2.78 6.67
C LYS A 27 14.54 1.38 7.01
N ALA A 28 13.29 1.22 7.45
CA ALA A 28 12.73 -0.10 7.75
C ALA A 28 12.61 -0.99 6.51
N LEU A 29 12.09 -0.44 5.39
CA LEU A 29 12.05 -1.13 4.10
C LEU A 29 13.45 -1.45 3.57
N ASP A 30 14.47 -0.71 4.00
CA ASP A 30 15.83 -0.94 3.56
C ASP A 30 16.43 -2.26 4.06
N TRP A 31 15.95 -2.79 5.19
CA TRP A 31 16.33 -4.10 5.71
C TRP A 31 15.80 -5.27 4.89
N ILE A 32 14.83 -5.02 4.00
CA ILE A 32 14.25 -6.06 3.15
C ILE A 32 15.09 -6.17 1.88
N GLU A 33 15.87 -7.24 1.79
CA GLU A 33 16.78 -7.50 0.66
C GLU A 33 16.27 -8.61 -0.29
N LYS A 34 15.50 -9.58 0.22
CA LYS A 34 15.06 -10.77 -0.53
C LYS A 34 13.77 -11.37 0.05
N GLY A 35 13.17 -12.29 -0.70
CA GLY A 35 11.95 -13.01 -0.32
C GLY A 35 10.66 -12.35 -0.83
N GLY A 36 9.54 -13.00 -0.53
CA GLY A 36 8.21 -12.49 -0.83
C GLY A 36 7.72 -11.50 0.23
N VAL A 37 7.07 -10.43 -0.19
CA VAL A 37 6.51 -9.39 0.70
C VAL A 37 5.00 -9.31 0.55
N LEU A 38 4.29 -9.28 1.68
CA LEU A 38 2.87 -8.99 1.77
C LEU A 38 2.68 -7.68 2.55
N ASP A 39 2.05 -6.69 1.92
CA ASP A 39 1.73 -5.39 2.50
C ASP A 39 0.21 -5.30 2.74
N ILE A 40 -0.19 -5.29 4.02
CA ILE A 40 -1.60 -5.29 4.47
C ILE A 40 -2.01 -3.85 4.75
N GLY A 41 -3.06 -3.38 4.08
CA GLY A 41 -3.40 -1.96 4.05
C GLY A 41 -2.47 -1.18 3.12
N CYS A 42 -2.14 -1.76 1.95
CA CYS A 42 -1.11 -1.24 1.06
C CYS A 42 -1.43 0.13 0.44
N GLY A 43 -2.67 0.59 0.57
CA GLY A 43 -3.13 1.85 0.04
C GLY A 43 -2.82 2.00 -1.44
N SER A 44 -2.05 3.04 -1.78
CA SER A 44 -1.65 3.35 -3.16
C SER A 44 -0.41 2.58 -3.64
N GLY A 45 0.09 1.62 -2.85
CA GLY A 45 1.20 0.74 -3.18
C GLY A 45 2.58 1.40 -3.10
N ILE A 46 2.77 2.44 -2.29
CA ILE A 46 4.01 3.22 -2.25
C ILE A 46 5.21 2.41 -1.72
N PHE A 47 4.99 1.56 -0.71
CA PHE A 47 6.04 0.69 -0.15
C PHE A 47 6.44 -0.40 -1.15
N LEU A 48 5.46 -1.07 -1.75
CA LEU A 48 5.70 -2.09 -2.77
C LEU A 48 6.39 -1.50 -4.01
N LYS A 49 6.04 -0.27 -4.42
CA LYS A 49 6.75 0.43 -5.49
C LYS A 49 8.21 0.67 -5.15
N TYR A 50 8.51 1.04 -3.91
CA TYR A 50 9.87 1.22 -3.43
C TYR A 50 10.65 -0.10 -3.43
N LEU A 51 10.09 -1.16 -2.85
CA LEU A 51 10.72 -2.48 -2.79
C LEU A 51 10.96 -3.07 -4.19
N ARG A 52 10.04 -2.84 -5.13
CA ARG A 52 10.25 -3.25 -6.53
C ARG A 52 11.43 -2.53 -7.19
N LYS A 53 11.60 -1.23 -6.91
CA LYS A 53 12.78 -0.47 -7.38
C LYS A 53 14.08 -1.00 -6.77
N LYS A 54 14.03 -1.60 -5.57
CA LYS A 54 15.16 -2.31 -4.96
C LYS A 54 15.44 -3.68 -5.60
N GLY A 55 14.62 -4.15 -6.53
CA GLY A 55 14.81 -5.41 -7.25
C GLY A 55 14.04 -6.59 -6.69
N LEU A 56 13.18 -6.39 -5.67
CA LEU A 56 12.27 -7.44 -5.21
C LEU A 56 11.21 -7.76 -6.27
N LYS A 57 10.95 -9.05 -6.46
CA LYS A 57 10.05 -9.56 -7.51
C LYS A 57 8.71 -10.03 -6.97
N GLU A 58 8.70 -10.69 -5.83
CA GLU A 58 7.50 -11.26 -5.22
C GLU A 58 6.88 -10.29 -4.23
N LEU A 59 5.95 -9.46 -4.71
CA LEU A 59 5.34 -8.39 -3.93
C LEU A 59 3.81 -8.50 -4.04
N ILE A 60 3.11 -8.54 -2.92
CA ILE A 60 1.64 -8.62 -2.82
C ILE A 60 1.14 -7.48 -1.94
N GLY A 61 0.09 -6.80 -2.39
CA GLY A 61 -0.56 -5.71 -1.66
C GLY A 61 -2.05 -5.97 -1.52
N LEU A 62 -2.56 -5.81 -0.31
CA LEU A 62 -3.98 -5.94 0.02
C LEU A 62 -4.48 -4.64 0.64
N ASP A 63 -5.64 -4.17 0.21
CA ASP A 63 -6.31 -3.02 0.81
C ASP A 63 -7.83 -3.17 0.62
N ILE A 64 -8.59 -2.87 1.66
CA ILE A 64 -10.06 -2.99 1.62
C ILE A 64 -10.69 -1.93 0.69
N SER A 65 -9.99 -0.83 0.41
CA SER A 65 -10.47 0.24 -0.44
C SER A 65 -10.17 -0.05 -1.90
N LEU A 66 -11.23 -0.38 -2.66
CA LEU A 66 -11.13 -0.53 -4.12
C LEU A 66 -10.58 0.73 -4.82
N GLY A 67 -10.84 1.92 -4.27
CA GLY A 67 -10.26 3.18 -4.77
C GLY A 67 -8.75 3.22 -4.62
N MET A 68 -8.23 2.75 -3.48
CA MET A 68 -6.79 2.61 -3.25
C MET A 68 -6.16 1.59 -4.18
N LEU A 69 -6.78 0.44 -4.33
CA LEU A 69 -6.31 -0.61 -5.23
C LEU A 69 -6.24 -0.14 -6.69
N LYS A 70 -7.24 0.65 -7.15
CA LYS A 70 -7.19 1.28 -8.48
C LYS A 70 -5.98 2.24 -8.60
N LYS A 71 -5.74 3.05 -7.58
CA LYS A 71 -4.58 3.95 -7.54
C LYS A 71 -3.24 3.19 -7.50
N ALA A 72 -3.15 2.11 -6.73
CA ALA A 72 -1.98 1.23 -6.70
C ALA A 72 -1.65 0.64 -8.07
N LYS A 73 -2.67 0.18 -8.81
CA LYS A 73 -2.52 -0.28 -10.19
C LYS A 73 -1.96 0.80 -11.10
N THR A 74 -2.47 2.04 -11.04
CA THR A 74 -1.92 3.15 -11.83
C THR A 74 -0.48 3.53 -11.47
N ASN A 75 -0.05 3.26 -10.24
CA ASN A 75 1.32 3.47 -9.78
C ASN A 75 2.29 2.36 -10.25
N GLY A 76 1.81 1.45 -11.10
CA GLY A 76 2.57 0.37 -11.71
C GLY A 76 2.55 -0.92 -10.90
N PHE A 77 1.74 -1.04 -9.84
CA PHE A 77 1.60 -2.28 -9.08
C PHE A 77 0.44 -3.11 -9.68
N SER A 78 0.73 -3.84 -10.76
CA SER A 78 -0.25 -4.65 -11.48
C SER A 78 -0.24 -6.13 -11.12
N GLU A 79 0.80 -6.63 -10.42
CA GLU A 79 1.08 -8.08 -10.36
C GLU A 79 1.19 -8.71 -8.96
N GLY A 80 0.96 -7.96 -7.90
CA GLY A 80 0.61 -8.58 -6.61
C GLY A 80 -0.88 -8.84 -6.62
N ARG A 81 -1.32 -10.09 -6.41
CA ARG A 81 -2.75 -10.46 -6.38
C ARG A 81 -3.52 -9.50 -5.48
N ILE A 82 -4.21 -8.55 -6.10
CA ILE A 82 -5.11 -7.64 -5.42
C ILE A 82 -6.38 -8.45 -5.16
N GLN A 83 -6.59 -8.82 -3.90
CA GLN A 83 -7.80 -9.47 -3.42
C GLN A 83 -8.49 -8.51 -2.44
N ALA A 84 -9.80 -8.34 -2.64
CA ALA A 84 -10.66 -7.59 -1.73
C ALA A 84 -11.04 -8.46 -0.53
#